data_AF-A0A661ZPS4-F1
#
_entry.id   AF-A0A661ZPS4-F1
#
_cell.length_a   1.000
_cell.length_b   1.000
_cell.length_c   1.000
_cell.angle_alpha   90.00
_cell.angle_beta   90.00
_cell.angle_gamma   90.00
#
_symmetry.space_group_name_H-M   'P 1'
#
loop_
_entity.id
_entity.type
_entity.pdbx_description
1 polymer ?
#
loop_
_entity_poly.entity_id
_entity_poly.type
_entity_poly.pdbx_seq_one_letter_code
_entity_poly.pdbx_strand_id
1 'polypeptide(L)' 'DLAATYAFIGDKDKAFENLRFFEKYQTANRWFITYINNDPLFDSIRDEPEFQQIVRDVEAKYQAEHDRVRQWLEENDML' A
#
# COMPACT_ATOMS: atom_id res chain seq x y z
N ASP A 1 0.58 4.10 14.20
CA ASP A 1 1.07 3.05 13.30
C ASP A 1 0.59 1.67 13.79
N LEU A 2 -0.71 1.39 13.65
CA LEU A 2 -1.33 0.24 14.31
C LEU A 2 -1.02 -1.08 13.59
N ALA A 3 -1.04 -1.09 12.26
CA ALA A 3 -0.72 -2.28 11.47
C ALA A 3 0.68 -2.83 11.79
N ALA A 4 1.69 -1.96 11.77
CA ALA A 4 3.07 -2.33 12.09
C ALA A 4 3.24 -2.76 13.55
N THR A 5 2.59 -2.05 14.48
CA THR A 5 2.60 -2.42 15.91
C THR A 5 2.04 -3.82 16.12
N TYR A 6 0.89 -4.13 15.49
CA TYR A 6 0.26 -5.44 15.59
C TYR A 6 1.09 -6.54 14.91
N ALA A 7 1.67 -6.27 13.74
CA ALA A 7 2.59 -7.18 13.07
C ALA A 7 3.80 -7.51 13.95
N PHE A 8 4.40 -6.49 14.58
CA PHE A 8 5.55 -6.65 15.46
C PHE A 8 5.26 -7.48 16.71
N ILE A 9 4.10 -7.28 17.35
CA ILE A 9 3.71 -8.08 18.53
C ILE A 9 3.10 -9.45 18.17
N GLY A 10 3.01 -9.78 16.87
CA GLY A 10 2.51 -11.07 16.38
C GLY A 10 0.98 -11.20 16.27
N ASP A 11 0.24 -10.11 16.48
CA ASP A 11 -1.22 -10.07 16.31
C ASP A 11 -1.59 -9.85 14.84
N LYS A 12 -1.40 -10.90 14.03
CA LYS A 12 -1.56 -10.83 12.56
C LYS A 12 -2.96 -10.41 12.12
N ASP A 13 -3.99 -10.89 12.81
CA ASP A 13 -5.38 -10.59 12.47
C ASP A 13 -5.66 -9.08 12.54
N LYS A 14 -5.22 -8.42 13.62
CA LYS A 14 -5.35 -6.96 13.75
C LYS A 14 -4.41 -6.21 12.84
N ALA A 15 -3.22 -6.74 12.55
CA ALA A 15 -2.34 -6.15 11.56
C ALA A 15 -3.05 -6.06 10.20
N PHE A 16 -3.62 -7.16 9.72
CA PHE A 16 -4.36 -7.20 8.47
C PHE A 16 -5.65 -6.40 8.50
N GLU A 17 -6.39 -6.38 9.61
CA GLU A 17 -7.56 -5.50 9.76
C GLU A 17 -7.20 -4.04 9.52
N ASN A 18 -6.09 -3.58 10.08
CA ASN A 18 -5.61 -2.21 9.89
C ASN A 18 -5.06 -1.97 8.46
N LEU A 19 -4.42 -2.96 7.85
CA LEU A 19 -3.93 -2.85 6.46
C LEU A 19 -5.06 -2.80 5.44
N ARG A 20 -6.14 -3.58 5.62
CA ARG A 20 -7.33 -3.53 4.75
C ARG A 20 -8.06 -2.19 4.79
N PHE A 21 -7.82 -1.35 5.81
CA PHE A 21 -8.33 0.02 5.81
C PHE A 21 -7.85 0.83 4.58
N PHE A 22 -6.66 0.53 4.06
CA PHE A 22 -6.12 1.18 2.86
C PHE A 22 -6.89 0.82 1.58
N GLU A 23 -7.65 -0.28 1.58
CA GLU A 23 -8.51 -0.63 0.45
C GLU A 23 -9.62 0.40 0.22
N LYS A 24 -10.03 1.13 1.26
CA LYS A 24 -11.10 2.14 1.18
C LYS A 24 -10.72 3.38 0.39
N TYR A 25 -9.43 3.65 0.21
CA TYR A 25 -8.98 4.80 -0.58
C TYR A 25 -8.98 4.49 -2.07
N GLN A 26 -9.41 5.45 -2.89
CA GLN A 26 -9.41 5.33 -4.35
C GLN A 26 -7.99 5.38 -4.93
N THR A 27 -7.10 6.15 -4.31
CA THR A 27 -5.72 6.32 -4.73
C THR A 27 -4.78 5.88 -3.60
N ALA A 28 -3.58 5.44 -3.99
CA ALA A 28 -2.52 5.13 -3.05
C ALA A 28 -1.41 6.18 -3.13
N ASN A 29 -0.82 6.51 -1.98
CA ASN A 29 0.31 7.42 -1.91
C ASN A 29 1.62 6.61 -1.96
N ARG A 30 2.58 7.07 -2.79
CA ARG A 30 3.94 6.50 -2.87
C ARG A 30 4.61 6.36 -1.51
N TRP A 31 4.41 7.31 -0.60
CA TRP A 31 4.97 7.22 0.76
C TRP A 31 4.51 5.95 1.48
N PHE A 32 3.23 5.58 1.34
CA PHE A 32 2.69 4.39 1.99
C PHE A 32 3.25 3.10 1.37
N ILE A 33 3.45 3.06 0.05
CA ILE A 33 4.11 1.93 -0.65
C ILE A 33 5.56 1.78 -0.16
N THR A 34 6.31 2.87 -0.09
CA THR A 34 7.68 2.84 0.44
C THR A 34 7.68 2.36 1.89
N TYR A 35 6.76 2.85 2.70
CA TYR A 35 6.64 2.50 4.11
C TYR A 35 6.33 1.01 4.30
N ILE A 36 5.26 0.47 3.70
CA ILE A 36 4.84 -0.93 3.87
C ILE A 36 5.88 -1.92 3.33
N ASN A 37 6.62 -1.54 2.28
CA ASN A 37 7.66 -2.39 1.71
C ASN A 37 8.98 -2.39 2.50
N ASN A 38 9.28 -1.36 3.30
CA ASN A 38 10.61 -1.23 3.92
C ASN A 38 10.61 -1.22 5.45
N ASP A 39 9.46 -1.04 6.10
CA ASP A 39 9.41 -1.05 7.56
C ASP A 39 9.64 -2.49 8.11
N PRO A 40 10.68 -2.72 8.92
CA PRO A 40 10.98 -4.04 9.48
C PRO A 40 9.91 -4.55 10.45
N LEU A 41 9.01 -3.70 10.95
CA LEU A 41 7.89 -4.12 11.80
C LEU A 41 6.93 -5.08 11.08
N PHE A 42 6.95 -5.11 9.75
CA PHE A 42 6.17 -6.05 8.95
C PHE A 42 6.87 -7.38 8.65
N ASP A 43 8.11 -7.60 9.09
CA ASP A 43 8.89 -8.79 8.72
C ASP A 43 8.21 -10.10 9.12
N SER A 44 7.43 -10.10 10.21
CA SER A 44 6.67 -11.27 10.67
C SER A 44 5.50 -11.67 9.77
N ILE A 45 5.05 -10.77 8.88
CA ILE A 45 3.93 -10.98 7.96
C ILE A 45 4.29 -10.77 6.49
N ARG A 46 5.54 -10.41 6.18
CA ARG A 46 6.00 -10.00 4.84
C ARG A 46 5.77 -11.06 3.75
N ASP A 47 5.94 -12.32 4.12
CA ASP A 47 5.78 -13.47 3.23
C ASP A 47 4.36 -14.05 3.24
N GLU A 48 3.45 -13.47 4.03
CA GLU A 48 2.06 -13.94 4.08
C GLU A 48 1.33 -13.56 2.77
N PRO A 49 0.56 -14.49 2.17
CA PRO A 49 -0.14 -14.23 0.91
C PRO A 49 -1.05 -13.01 0.97
N GLU A 50 -1.70 -12.79 2.12
CA GLU A 50 -2.58 -11.64 2.34
C GLU A 50 -1.81 -10.32 2.36
N PHE A 51 -0.66 -10.27 3.03
CA PHE A 51 0.20 -9.08 3.02
C PHE A 51 0.62 -8.70 1.60
N GLN A 52 1.12 -9.69 0.86
CA GLN A 52 1.57 -9.49 -0.50
C GLN A 52 0.42 -9.06 -1.43
N GLN A 53 -0.79 -9.56 -1.19
CA GLN A 53 -1.97 -9.13 -1.95
C GLN A 53 -2.30 -7.65 -1.69
N ILE A 54 -2.31 -7.23 -0.42
CA ILE A 54 -2.56 -5.83 -0.05
C ILE A 54 -1.51 -4.91 -0.69
N VAL A 55 -0.22 -5.28 -0.65
CA VAL A 55 0.86 -4.50 -1.27
C VAL A 55 0.63 -4.35 -2.78
N ARG A 56 0.32 -5.44 -3.48
CA ARG A 56 0.01 -5.40 -4.92
C ARG A 56 -1.17 -4.50 -5.25
N ASP A 57 -2.23 -4.55 -4.46
CA ASP A 57 -3.44 -3.75 -4.69
C ASP A 57 -3.17 -2.26 -4.49
N VAL A 58 -2.36 -1.90 -3.49
CA VAL A 58 -1.93 -0.53 -3.24
C VAL A 58 -1.02 -0.02 -4.38
N GLU A 59 -0.07 -0.82 -4.82
CA GLU A 59 0.82 -0.49 -5.94
C GLU A 59 0.04 -0.29 -7.25
N ALA A 60 -0.93 -1.16 -7.53
CA ALA A 60 -1.80 -1.04 -8.70
C ALA A 60 -2.62 0.27 -8.68
N LYS A 61 -3.18 0.65 -7.53
CA LYS A 61 -3.90 1.93 -7.36
C LYS A 61 -3.01 3.13 -7.61
N TYR A 62 -1.78 3.10 -7.09
CA TYR A 62 -0.81 4.18 -7.32
C TYR A 62 -0.45 4.31 -8.80
N GLN A 63 -0.15 3.18 -9.45
CA GLN A 63 0.21 3.17 -10.87
C GLN A 63 -0.94 3.66 -11.75
N ALA A 64 -2.18 3.21 -11.50
CA ALA A 64 -3.36 3.63 -12.25
C ALA A 64 -3.59 5.15 -12.17
N GLU A 65 -3.48 5.75 -10.98
CA GLU A 65 -3.63 7.20 -10.84
C GLU A 65 -2.46 7.95 -11.49
N HIS A 66 -1.24 7.42 -11.38
CA HIS A 66 -0.07 8.03 -12.02
C HIS A 66 -0.16 8.02 -13.55
N ASP A 67 -0.65 6.92 -14.13
CA ASP A 67 -0.87 6.80 -15.58
C ASP A 67 -2.01 7.71 -16.06
N ARG A 68 -3.10 7.79 -15.30
CA ARG A 68 -4.19 8.73 -15.56
C ARG A 68 -3.71 10.18 -15.59
N VAL A 69 -2.91 10.58 -14.60
CA VAL A 69 -2.36 11.94 -14.51
C VAL A 69 -1.38 12.20 -15.66
N ARG A 70 -0.53 11.23 -16.01
CA ARG A 70 0.38 11.35 -17.16
C ARG A 70 -0.39 11.59 -18.46
N GLN A 71 -1.39 10.77 -18.74
CA GLN A 71 -2.21 10.92 -19.94
C GLN A 71 -2.87 12.31 -19.99
N TRP A 72 -3.41 12.78 -18.86
CA TRP A 72 -4.00 14.12 -18.79
C TRP A 72 -2.96 15.21 -19.09
N LEU A 73 -1.73 15.10 -18.60
CA LEU A 73 -0.66 16.07 -18.89
C LEU A 73 -0.26 16.05 -20.37
N GLU A 74 -0.17 14.87 -20.98
CA GLU A 74 0.12 14.71 -22.41
C GLU A 74 -0.98 15.34 -23.28
N GLU A 75 -2.26 15.11 -22.95
CA GLU A 75 -3.40 15.69 -23.66
C GLU A 75 -3.49 17.22 -23.54
N ASN A 76 -2.83 17.81 -22.55
CA ASN A 76 -2.83 19.25 -22.28
C ASN A 76 -1.50 19.94 -22.65
N ASP A 77 -0.57 19.25 -23.33
CA ASP A 77 0.77 19.77 -23.68
C ASP A 77 1.57 20.28 -22.46
N MET A 78 1.42 19.60 -21.31
CA MET A 78 2.05 19.95 -20.03
C MET A 78 3.16 18.96 -19.61
N LEU A 79 3.49 17.98 -20.46
CA LEU A 79 4.50 16.94 -20.21
C LEU A 79 5.81 17.20 -20.95
#